data_AF-A0A7V3ABA5-F1
#
_entry.id   AF-A0A7V3ABA5-F1
#
_cell.length_a   1.000
_cell.length_b   1.000
_cell.length_c   1.000
_cell.angle_alpha   90.00
_cell.angle_beta   90.00
_cell.angle_gamma   90.00
#
_symmetry.space_group_name_H-M   'P 1'
#
loop_
_entity.id
_entity.type
_entity.pdbx_description
1 polymer ?
#
loop_
_entity_poly.entity_id
_entity_poly.type
_entity_poly.pdbx_seq_one_letter_code
_entity_poly.pdbx_strand_id
1 'polypeptide(L)'
;MNGHFGRMEGAGRGHGGLLGQHSARRHKRNRAVRRPDRRVGRRSRSTDRQGILPSSCRSRRRALCLLAPFPLVILRRPRQHVVGSNAEVVPGSPGVLMASSSDIFPGLAPGIDLLGTLRPYVRHCGDPRRPAWKMEMRKLLDYLLVFIAEGRGEFVIGGTRYQAEPRDLFWIPPDTPHRMEGYAPSMVCPYVHFDLLYRPEKSHWDFSIPEGMLEFGELQPLLHPPLEAPALTALRGRIRAHNNERVGELIREICREAARAHPYAQLRMSGLMLEIVAEMLRGQSGATGETGNAHLPLLEETADYLRQHCAEDVSVESAAELAGLSPSRFRELFRRHFGRAPREYLRQARIMRAKQLMVGSDLTLSQIAGRVGFGTVHSFSRAFKETEGIAPSEYRRCGGEVYTRVEGRTTPYSR
;
A
#
# COMPACT_ATOMS: atom_id res chain seq x y z
N MET A 1 27.58 -79.28 -26.33
CA MET A 1 26.82 -79.22 -25.06
C MET A 1 25.81 -78.10 -25.24
N ASN A 2 24.57 -78.32 -25.72
CA ASN A 2 23.50 -79.26 -25.32
C ASN A 2 23.07 -79.01 -23.86
N GLY A 3 21.78 -78.85 -23.49
CA GLY A 3 20.50 -78.73 -24.24
C GLY A 3 19.62 -77.65 -23.54
N HIS A 4 18.28 -77.60 -23.56
CA HIS A 4 17.14 -78.34 -24.16
C HIS A 4 15.90 -77.39 -24.03
N PHE A 5 15.02 -77.20 -25.04
CA PHE A 5 13.70 -77.88 -25.21
C PHE A 5 12.88 -78.16 -23.94
N GLY A 6 11.57 -77.88 -23.81
CA GLY A 6 10.52 -77.28 -24.68
C GLY A 6 9.34 -76.75 -23.80
N ARG A 7 8.05 -76.63 -24.19
CA ARG A 7 7.27 -76.93 -25.42
C ARG A 7 5.83 -76.31 -25.30
N MET A 8 5.10 -76.25 -26.44
CA MET A 8 3.65 -76.02 -26.69
C MET A 8 3.29 -74.56 -27.08
N GLU A 9 2.94 -74.23 -28.34
CA GLU A 9 1.75 -74.57 -29.17
C GLU A 9 0.42 -73.95 -28.67
N GLY A 10 -0.38 -73.27 -29.52
CA GLY A 10 -0.21 -72.98 -30.95
C GLY A 10 -1.40 -72.23 -31.60
N ALA A 11 -1.39 -72.17 -32.95
CA ALA A 11 -2.43 -71.68 -33.88
C ALA A 11 -2.87 -70.18 -33.80
N GLY A 12 -3.08 -69.46 -34.91
CA GLY A 12 -2.77 -69.74 -36.32
C GLY A 12 -3.59 -68.87 -37.29
N ARG A 13 -3.00 -68.49 -38.45
CA ARG A 13 -3.61 -67.92 -39.69
C ARG A 13 -4.43 -66.61 -39.52
N GLY A 14 -4.43 -65.65 -40.45
CA GLY A 14 -3.85 -65.56 -41.79
C GLY A 14 -4.83 -64.84 -42.74
N HIS A 15 -4.34 -63.85 -43.52
CA HIS A 15 -5.09 -62.98 -44.46
C HIS A 15 -6.13 -62.03 -43.81
N GLY A 16 -6.48 -60.88 -44.40
CA GLY A 16 -5.89 -60.19 -45.57
C GLY A 16 -6.91 -59.39 -46.39
N GLY A 17 -6.65 -58.10 -46.63
CA GLY A 17 -7.10 -57.40 -47.83
C GLY A 17 -8.40 -56.57 -47.80
N LEU A 18 -8.21 -55.24 -47.90
CA LEU A 18 -8.78 -54.33 -48.93
C LEU A 18 -10.31 -54.20 -49.18
N LEU A 19 -10.70 -52.92 -49.29
CA LEU A 19 -11.74 -52.32 -50.16
C LEU A 19 -13.23 -52.59 -49.85
N GLY A 20 -14.04 -51.54 -50.03
CA GLY A 20 -15.51 -51.65 -50.04
C GLY A 20 -16.25 -50.37 -49.65
N GLN A 21 -16.39 -49.41 -50.57
CA GLN A 21 -17.38 -48.34 -50.43
C GLN A 21 -18.78 -48.90 -50.76
N HIS A 22 -19.83 -48.46 -50.07
CA HIS A 22 -21.15 -48.31 -50.71
C HIS A 22 -21.99 -47.18 -50.08
N SER A 23 -22.70 -46.48 -50.95
CA SER A 23 -23.42 -45.23 -50.69
C SER A 23 -24.92 -45.39 -50.42
N ALA A 24 -25.56 -44.43 -49.73
CA ALA A 24 -26.98 -44.13 -49.96
C ALA A 24 -27.38 -42.65 -49.72
N ARG A 25 -27.84 -41.99 -50.81
CA ARG A 25 -28.92 -40.96 -50.93
C ARG A 25 -28.94 -39.78 -49.92
N ARG A 26 -28.55 -38.55 -50.31
CA ARG A 26 -29.32 -37.51 -51.08
C ARG A 26 -30.73 -37.15 -50.54
N HIS A 27 -30.89 -35.90 -50.06
CA HIS A 27 -31.61 -34.83 -50.80
C HIS A 27 -31.32 -33.40 -50.28
N LYS A 28 -31.48 -32.39 -51.16
CA LYS A 28 -31.29 -30.94 -50.91
C LYS A 28 -32.65 -30.22 -50.84
N ARG A 29 -32.75 -29.06 -50.16
CA ARG A 29 -32.93 -27.72 -50.81
C ARG A 29 -33.20 -26.55 -49.84
N ASN A 30 -32.74 -25.37 -50.25
CA ASN A 30 -33.00 -24.04 -49.65
C ASN A 30 -34.42 -23.52 -49.94
N ARG A 31 -34.96 -22.61 -49.11
CA ARG A 31 -35.15 -21.17 -49.47
C ARG A 31 -35.58 -20.30 -48.28
N ALA A 32 -35.56 -18.98 -48.48
CA ALA A 32 -35.65 -17.93 -47.44
C ALA A 32 -36.84 -16.97 -47.66
N VAL A 33 -36.83 -15.80 -46.99
CA VAL A 33 -37.67 -14.58 -47.20
C VAL A 33 -39.04 -14.64 -46.45
N ARG A 34 -39.46 -13.70 -45.59
CA ARG A 34 -39.71 -12.25 -45.82
C ARG A 34 -40.02 -11.46 -44.51
N ARG A 35 -39.93 -10.12 -44.53
CA ARG A 35 -40.56 -9.18 -43.55
C ARG A 35 -42.09 -9.06 -43.79
N PRO A 36 -42.82 -8.30 -42.94
CA PRO A 36 -43.36 -7.03 -43.46
C PRO A 36 -43.22 -5.78 -42.54
N ASP A 37 -43.66 -4.65 -43.11
CA ASP A 37 -43.55 -3.23 -42.74
C ASP A 37 -44.90 -2.59 -43.23
N ARG A 38 -45.54 -1.52 -42.71
CA ARG A 38 -45.10 -0.32 -41.97
C ARG A 38 -46.34 0.39 -41.34
N ARG A 39 -46.13 1.47 -40.57
CA ARG A 39 -47.01 2.66 -40.28
C ARG A 39 -47.61 2.71 -38.86
N VAL A 40 -47.38 3.73 -38.02
CA VAL A 40 -47.45 5.23 -38.12
C VAL A 40 -48.79 5.77 -37.63
N GLY A 41 -48.76 6.60 -36.57
CA GLY A 41 -49.90 7.35 -36.06
C GLY A 41 -49.51 8.37 -34.98
N ARG A 42 -49.21 9.61 -35.39
CA ARG A 42 -49.12 10.76 -34.46
C ARG A 42 -50.52 11.08 -33.92
N ARG A 43 -50.66 11.41 -32.64
CA ARG A 43 -51.39 12.63 -32.19
C ARG A 43 -51.11 12.99 -30.74
N SER A 44 -51.03 14.29 -30.51
CA SER A 44 -50.94 14.96 -29.22
C SER A 44 -52.27 14.96 -28.47
N ARG A 45 -52.23 15.09 -27.14
CA ARG A 45 -52.95 16.14 -26.39
C ARG A 45 -52.51 16.25 -24.93
N SER A 46 -52.43 17.49 -24.49
CA SER A 46 -52.22 17.94 -23.11
C SER A 46 -53.56 18.18 -22.41
N THR A 47 -53.68 17.73 -21.16
CA THR A 47 -54.51 18.27 -20.05
C THR A 47 -54.07 17.48 -18.81
N ASP A 48 -53.35 18.02 -17.83
CA ASP A 48 -53.67 19.13 -16.91
C ASP A 48 -54.67 18.74 -15.79
N ARG A 49 -54.40 19.27 -14.59
CA ARG A 49 -55.15 19.27 -13.31
C ARG A 49 -55.06 18.09 -12.33
N GLN A 50 -54.63 18.49 -11.11
CA GLN A 50 -55.22 18.18 -9.79
C GLN A 50 -55.30 16.68 -9.40
N GLY A 51 -54.65 16.18 -8.35
CA GLY A 51 -54.30 16.80 -7.07
C GLY A 51 -55.32 16.40 -6.00
N ILE A 52 -54.96 15.47 -5.11
CA ILE A 52 -55.68 15.10 -3.86
C ILE A 52 -54.69 14.33 -2.95
N LEU A 53 -54.42 14.89 -1.77
CA LEU A 53 -54.10 14.16 -0.54
C LEU A 53 -55.44 13.65 0.04
N PRO A 54 -55.52 12.49 0.74
CA PRO A 54 -55.15 12.58 2.16
C PRO A 54 -54.75 11.26 2.90
N SER A 55 -54.21 11.46 4.11
CA SER A 55 -54.51 10.74 5.38
C SER A 55 -54.75 9.20 5.37
N SER A 56 -53.88 8.36 5.94
CA SER A 56 -53.65 8.11 7.39
C SER A 56 -54.41 6.91 8.00
N CYS A 57 -53.66 6.00 8.64
CA CYS A 57 -53.99 5.33 9.92
C CYS A 57 -52.69 4.62 10.37
N ARG A 58 -52.11 4.87 11.56
CA ARG A 58 -52.56 4.49 12.92
C ARG A 58 -52.96 2.99 13.02
N SER A 59 -52.59 2.22 14.05
CA SER A 59 -51.67 2.42 15.18
C SER A 59 -51.68 1.15 16.07
N ARG A 60 -50.61 0.90 16.84
CA ARG A 60 -50.58 0.48 18.28
C ARG A 60 -49.11 0.15 18.63
N ARG A 61 -48.46 0.82 19.60
CA ARG A 61 -48.60 0.71 21.08
C ARG A 61 -48.25 -0.68 21.59
N ARG A 62 -47.55 -0.87 22.71
CA ARG A 62 -46.68 -0.02 23.58
C ARG A 62 -46.09 -1.01 24.61
N ALA A 63 -44.83 -0.86 25.02
CA ALA A 63 -44.34 -1.47 26.26
C ALA A 63 -43.55 -0.42 27.05
N LEU A 64 -43.80 -0.38 28.37
CA LEU A 64 -43.27 0.61 29.30
C LEU A 64 -42.43 -0.15 30.33
N CYS A 65 -41.20 0.28 30.59
CA CYS A 65 -40.45 -0.11 31.78
C CYS A 65 -39.81 1.15 32.39
N LEU A 66 -39.92 1.27 33.72
CA LEU A 66 -39.53 2.45 34.48
C LEU A 66 -38.23 2.22 35.25
N LEU A 67 -37.34 3.21 35.17
CA LEU A 67 -36.47 3.76 36.22
C LEU A 67 -35.56 2.83 37.05
N ALA A 68 -34.24 3.09 36.92
CA ALA A 68 -33.40 3.50 38.05
C ALA A 68 -32.20 4.35 37.53
N PRO A 69 -31.78 5.44 38.21
CA PRO A 69 -30.68 6.30 37.75
C PRO A 69 -29.33 5.98 38.43
N PHE A 70 -28.22 6.14 37.70
CA PHE A 70 -26.87 6.20 38.26
C PHE A 70 -26.31 7.65 38.19
N PRO A 71 -25.43 8.05 39.13
CA PRO A 71 -25.24 9.47 39.47
C PRO A 71 -24.33 10.23 38.51
N LEU A 72 -24.70 11.49 38.30
CA LEU A 72 -23.97 12.48 37.50
C LEU A 72 -22.83 13.08 38.33
N VAL A 73 -21.56 12.78 38.00
CA VAL A 73 -20.40 13.44 38.63
C VAL A 73 -20.19 14.81 38.00
N ILE A 74 -20.76 15.84 38.64
CA ILE A 74 -20.55 17.24 38.26
C ILE A 74 -19.23 17.73 38.86
N LEU A 75 -18.17 17.83 38.05
CA LEU A 75 -16.99 18.62 38.41
C LEU A 75 -17.35 20.11 38.40
N ARG A 76 -17.47 20.71 39.59
CA ARG A 76 -17.77 22.13 39.78
C ARG A 76 -16.62 23.00 39.25
N ARG A 77 -16.95 23.99 38.41
CA ARG A 77 -16.03 25.11 38.12
C ARG A 77 -15.74 25.88 39.41
N PRO A 78 -14.49 26.28 39.71
CA PRO A 78 -14.23 27.26 40.74
C PRO A 78 -14.77 28.64 40.31
N ARG A 79 -15.32 29.39 41.27
CA ARG A 79 -15.91 30.72 41.04
C ARG A 79 -14.81 31.76 40.79
N GLN A 80 -15.03 32.65 39.83
CA GLN A 80 -14.34 33.94 39.81
C GLN A 80 -14.84 34.77 40.99
N HIS A 81 -13.93 35.22 41.86
CA HIS A 81 -14.18 36.29 42.81
C HIS A 81 -13.36 37.51 42.42
N VAL A 82 -14.06 38.59 42.09
CA VAL A 82 -13.48 39.93 41.95
C VAL A 82 -13.41 40.55 43.34
N VAL A 83 -12.21 40.93 43.78
CA VAL A 83 -11.99 41.86 44.90
C VAL A 83 -10.84 42.78 44.48
N GLY A 84 -11.03 44.09 44.60
CA GLY A 84 -10.05 45.09 44.20
C GLY A 84 -9.20 45.62 45.35
N SER A 85 -8.00 46.10 44.99
CA SER A 85 -7.21 47.18 45.61
C SER A 85 -6.92 47.20 47.13
N ASN A 86 -5.64 47.46 47.42
CA ASN A 86 -5.06 48.03 48.64
C ASN A 86 -4.70 47.07 49.79
N ALA A 87 -3.44 46.63 49.81
CA ALA A 87 -2.65 46.50 51.04
C ALA A 87 -1.14 46.59 50.74
N GLU A 88 -0.54 47.53 51.44
CA GLU A 88 0.85 47.90 51.72
C GLU A 88 1.93 46.79 51.72
N VAL A 89 3.16 47.21 51.38
CA VAL A 89 4.37 46.37 51.37
C VAL A 89 5.00 46.34 52.76
N VAL A 90 5.14 45.14 53.33
CA VAL A 90 6.01 44.88 54.51
C VAL A 90 7.12 43.90 54.10
N PRO A 91 8.41 44.28 54.17
CA PRO A 91 9.51 43.38 53.83
C PRO A 91 9.94 42.55 55.04
N GLY A 92 9.97 41.22 54.91
CA GLY A 92 10.56 40.37 55.96
C GLY A 92 10.01 38.96 56.13
N SER A 93 10.01 38.13 55.09
CA SER A 93 9.97 36.66 55.20
C SER A 93 10.43 36.02 53.88
N PRO A 94 11.12 34.87 53.90
CA PRO A 94 11.61 34.23 52.68
C PRO A 94 10.43 33.69 51.87
N GLY A 95 10.03 34.43 50.85
CA GLY A 95 9.01 34.00 49.91
C GLY A 95 9.48 32.72 49.20
N VAL A 96 8.71 31.64 49.34
CA VAL A 96 8.73 30.56 48.36
C VAL A 96 8.46 31.20 47.01
N LEU A 97 9.47 31.16 46.12
CA LEU A 97 9.30 31.55 44.74
C LEU A 97 8.19 30.68 44.14
N MET A 98 7.01 31.28 43.99
CA MET A 98 5.99 30.81 43.05
C MET A 98 6.61 30.95 41.67
N ALA A 99 7.29 29.89 41.25
CA ALA A 99 7.89 29.78 39.94
C ALA A 99 6.79 30.07 38.90
N SER A 100 7.14 30.84 37.89
CA SER A 100 6.22 31.16 36.81
C SER A 100 5.80 29.85 36.11
N SER A 101 4.64 29.82 35.46
CA SER A 101 4.20 28.61 34.73
C SER A 101 5.14 28.21 33.58
N SER A 102 6.11 29.05 33.23
CA SER A 102 7.24 28.78 32.33
C SER A 102 8.35 27.90 32.95
N ASP A 103 8.43 27.79 34.27
CA ASP A 103 9.60 27.22 34.98
C ASP A 103 9.49 25.71 35.30
N ILE A 104 8.36 25.08 34.96
CA ILE A 104 8.11 23.64 35.23
C ILE A 104 8.59 22.74 34.07
N PHE A 105 8.75 23.28 32.86
CA PHE A 105 9.24 22.53 31.69
C PHE A 105 10.23 23.37 30.86
N PRO A 106 11.54 23.35 31.20
CA PRO A 106 12.55 24.04 30.41
C PRO A 106 12.69 23.39 29.02
N GLY A 107 12.38 24.15 27.98
CA GLY A 107 12.53 23.77 26.57
C GLY A 107 11.39 22.91 26.02
N LEU A 108 10.39 23.55 25.38
CA LEU A 108 9.48 22.83 24.50
C LEU A 108 10.29 22.18 23.36
N ALA A 109 10.42 20.86 23.37
CA ALA A 109 10.93 20.14 22.22
C ALA A 109 10.03 20.40 21.00
N PRO A 110 10.56 20.59 19.77
CA PRO A 110 9.76 20.97 18.60
C PRO A 110 8.57 20.06 18.27
N GLY A 111 8.58 18.80 18.74
CA GLY A 111 7.45 17.88 18.59
C GLY A 111 6.24 18.16 19.49
N ILE A 112 6.39 18.92 20.59
CA ILE A 112 5.29 19.21 21.53
C ILE A 112 4.33 20.24 20.94
N ASP A 113 4.85 21.27 20.27
CA ASP A 113 4.06 22.31 19.61
C ASP A 113 3.21 21.76 18.45
N LEU A 114 3.81 20.86 17.66
CA LEU A 114 3.11 20.08 16.62
C LEU A 114 1.93 19.28 17.17
N LEU A 115 2.05 18.69 18.38
CA LEU A 115 0.98 17.90 18.98
C LEU A 115 -0.24 18.75 19.40
N GLY A 116 -0.03 20.02 19.78
CA GLY A 116 -1.13 20.96 20.06
C GLY A 116 -1.85 21.46 18.80
N THR A 117 -1.11 21.50 17.69
CA THR A 117 -1.57 22.05 16.40
C THR A 117 -2.26 20.99 15.52
N LEU A 118 -1.68 19.80 15.41
CA LEU A 118 -2.17 18.75 14.50
C LEU A 118 -3.51 18.18 14.97
N ARG A 119 -4.46 18.11 14.06
CA ARG A 119 -5.77 17.46 14.26
C ARG A 119 -6.03 16.56 13.05
N PRO A 120 -5.37 15.39 12.95
CA PRO A 120 -5.49 14.57 11.76
C PRO A 120 -6.92 14.04 11.59
N TYR A 121 -7.40 14.03 10.36
CA TYR A 121 -8.70 13.47 9.99
C TYR A 121 -8.55 12.64 8.72
N VAL A 122 -8.68 11.32 8.84
CA VAL A 122 -8.76 10.42 7.67
C VAL A 122 -10.09 10.62 6.98
N ARG A 123 -10.05 10.95 5.68
CA ARG A 123 -11.23 11.15 4.82
C ARG A 123 -11.63 9.85 4.14
N HIS A 124 -10.65 9.20 3.52
CA HIS A 124 -10.82 7.95 2.78
C HIS A 124 -9.52 7.14 2.84
N CYS A 125 -9.59 5.83 2.73
CA CYS A 125 -8.42 4.97 2.66
C CYS A 125 -8.72 3.68 1.86
N GLY A 126 -7.70 2.95 1.45
CA GLY A 126 -7.88 1.64 0.84
C GLY A 126 -6.58 0.86 0.71
N ASP A 127 -6.70 -0.47 0.65
CA ASP A 127 -5.60 -1.40 0.33
C ASP A 127 -5.96 -2.26 -0.89
N PRO A 128 -6.00 -1.68 -2.10
CA PRO A 128 -6.37 -2.41 -3.31
C PRO A 128 -5.16 -3.10 -3.94
N ARG A 129 -5.31 -4.40 -4.26
CA ARG A 129 -4.54 -5.04 -5.34
C ARG A 129 -5.21 -4.66 -6.66
N ARG A 130 -4.50 -3.96 -7.54
CA ARG A 130 -4.97 -3.57 -8.88
C ARG A 130 -4.15 -4.29 -9.96
N PRO A 131 -4.72 -4.66 -11.13
CA PRO A 131 -3.95 -5.03 -12.32
C PRO A 131 -3.17 -3.81 -12.85
N ALA A 132 -2.67 -3.82 -14.09
CA ALA A 132 -2.15 -2.58 -14.68
C ALA A 132 -3.21 -1.46 -14.66
N TRP A 133 -2.84 -0.26 -14.23
CA TRP A 133 -3.75 0.89 -14.09
C TRP A 133 -3.03 2.21 -14.34
N LYS A 134 -3.76 3.22 -14.78
CA LYS A 134 -3.26 4.59 -14.96
C LYS A 134 -4.31 5.55 -14.42
N MET A 135 -3.86 6.59 -13.72
CA MET A 135 -4.65 7.72 -13.26
C MET A 135 -4.00 8.98 -13.86
N GLU A 136 -4.74 9.70 -14.70
CA GLU A 136 -4.25 10.91 -15.36
C GLU A 136 -4.02 12.06 -14.37
N MET A 137 -3.30 13.09 -14.83
CA MET A 137 -2.88 14.21 -14.00
C MET A 137 -4.08 14.90 -13.34
N ARG A 138 -4.05 15.05 -12.01
CA ARG A 138 -5.03 15.80 -11.23
C ARG A 138 -4.36 16.50 -10.04
N LYS A 139 -5.09 17.39 -9.37
CA LYS A 139 -4.77 17.89 -8.04
C LYS A 139 -5.76 17.33 -7.00
N LEU A 140 -5.46 17.50 -5.72
CA LEU A 140 -6.33 17.11 -4.60
C LEU A 140 -6.56 18.25 -3.62
N LEU A 141 -7.72 18.22 -2.95
CA LEU A 141 -8.10 19.18 -1.91
C LEU A 141 -7.47 18.83 -0.55
N ASP A 142 -6.94 17.62 -0.41
CA ASP A 142 -6.44 17.01 0.81
C ASP A 142 -5.03 16.44 0.62
N TYR A 143 -4.42 15.91 1.69
CA TYR A 143 -3.18 15.14 1.57
C TYR A 143 -3.49 13.71 1.14
N LEU A 144 -2.61 13.14 0.31
CA LEU A 144 -2.61 11.73 -0.04
C LEU A 144 -1.26 11.11 0.31
N LEU A 145 -1.29 10.10 1.18
CA LEU A 145 -0.15 9.24 1.51
C LEU A 145 -0.35 7.89 0.85
N VAL A 146 0.67 7.41 0.12
CA VAL A 146 0.65 6.12 -0.57
C VAL A 146 1.89 5.32 -0.19
N PHE A 147 1.69 4.07 0.22
CA PHE A 147 2.75 3.08 0.40
C PHE A 147 2.72 2.09 -0.77
N ILE A 148 3.89 1.65 -1.24
CA ILE A 148 3.99 0.61 -2.27
C ILE A 148 4.33 -0.71 -1.60
N ALA A 149 3.35 -1.61 -1.50
CA ALA A 149 3.54 -2.91 -0.88
C ALA A 149 4.11 -3.94 -1.87
N GLU A 150 3.56 -3.97 -3.08
CA GLU A 150 3.95 -4.91 -4.14
C GLU A 150 3.78 -4.27 -5.53
N GLY A 151 4.48 -4.83 -6.52
CA GLY A 151 4.44 -4.34 -7.90
C GLY A 151 5.40 -3.17 -8.13
N ARG A 152 5.21 -2.48 -9.25
CA ARG A 152 6.01 -1.31 -9.66
C ARG A 152 5.18 -0.38 -10.54
N GLY A 153 5.61 0.87 -10.67
CA GLY A 153 4.88 1.87 -11.44
C GLY A 153 5.69 3.12 -11.73
N GLU A 154 5.05 4.14 -12.31
CA GLU A 154 5.60 5.48 -12.43
C GLU A 154 4.64 6.49 -11.81
N PHE A 155 5.13 7.25 -10.83
CA PHE A 155 4.40 8.38 -10.25
C PHE A 155 5.08 9.68 -10.69
N VAL A 156 4.29 10.66 -11.12
CA VAL A 156 4.75 12.04 -11.32
C VAL A 156 4.07 12.89 -10.27
N ILE A 157 4.81 13.59 -9.43
CA ILE A 157 4.28 14.39 -8.31
C ILE A 157 5.01 15.74 -8.31
N GLY A 158 4.26 16.84 -8.42
CA GLY A 158 4.82 18.19 -8.44
C GLY A 158 5.78 18.46 -9.62
N GLY A 159 5.63 17.71 -10.72
CA GLY A 159 6.52 17.75 -11.89
C GLY A 159 7.67 16.71 -11.85
N THR A 160 8.05 16.21 -10.68
CA THR A 160 9.11 15.21 -10.54
C THR A 160 8.59 13.80 -10.85
N ARG A 161 9.34 13.02 -11.64
CA ARG A 161 9.03 11.64 -12.01
C ARG A 161 9.78 10.65 -11.12
N TYR A 162 9.09 9.63 -10.63
CA TYR A 162 9.60 8.57 -9.75
C TYR A 162 9.22 7.19 -10.30
N GLN A 163 10.18 6.26 -10.32
CA GLN A 163 9.90 4.84 -10.57
C GLN A 163 9.50 4.17 -9.24
N ALA A 164 8.21 3.95 -9.04
CA ALA A 164 7.66 3.42 -7.79
C ALA A 164 8.05 1.94 -7.60
N GLU A 165 8.76 1.64 -6.51
CA GLU A 165 9.22 0.30 -6.12
C GLU A 165 8.63 -0.12 -4.75
N PRO A 166 8.58 -1.43 -4.42
CA PRO A 166 8.13 -1.88 -3.10
C PRO A 166 8.93 -1.25 -1.96
N ARG A 167 8.21 -0.90 -0.87
CA ARG A 167 8.65 -0.12 0.31
C ARG A 167 8.77 1.41 0.11
N ASP A 168 8.49 1.94 -1.07
CA ASP A 168 8.35 3.39 -1.25
C ASP A 168 7.19 3.97 -0.43
N LEU A 169 7.40 5.19 0.08
CA LEU A 169 6.35 6.09 0.57
C LEU A 169 6.28 7.33 -0.32
N PHE A 170 5.06 7.71 -0.70
CA PHE A 170 4.79 8.93 -1.45
C PHE A 170 3.84 9.84 -0.67
N TRP A 171 4.28 11.08 -0.47
CA TRP A 171 3.52 12.14 0.19
C TRP A 171 3.13 13.20 -0.83
N ILE A 172 1.83 13.37 -1.04
CA ILE A 172 1.24 14.28 -2.01
C ILE A 172 0.46 15.35 -1.23
N PRO A 173 1.00 16.57 -1.09
CA PRO A 173 0.27 17.67 -0.46
C PRO A 173 -0.97 18.11 -1.26
N PRO A 174 -1.90 18.85 -0.63
CA PRO A 174 -2.99 19.54 -1.32
C PRO A 174 -2.45 20.45 -2.45
N ASP A 175 -3.29 20.71 -3.46
CA ASP A 175 -2.97 21.51 -4.66
C ASP A 175 -1.71 21.04 -5.45
N THR A 176 -1.19 19.84 -5.17
CA THR A 176 -0.02 19.29 -5.90
C THR A 176 -0.46 18.48 -7.11
N PRO A 177 -0.08 18.87 -8.35
CA PRO A 177 -0.35 18.08 -9.54
C PRO A 177 0.34 16.72 -9.46
N HIS A 178 -0.41 15.64 -9.66
CA HIS A 178 0.13 14.29 -9.69
C HIS A 178 -0.56 13.38 -10.70
N ARG A 179 0.22 12.48 -11.31
CA ARG A 179 -0.19 11.36 -12.17
C ARG A 179 0.38 10.09 -11.56
N MET A 180 -0.37 8.99 -11.56
CA MET A 180 0.11 7.72 -11.02
C MET A 180 -0.23 6.57 -11.96
N GLU A 181 0.71 5.65 -12.15
CA GLU A 181 0.57 4.53 -13.08
C GLU A 181 1.17 3.29 -12.44
N GLY A 182 0.42 2.18 -12.40
CA GLY A 182 0.86 0.88 -11.92
C GLY A 182 0.98 -0.12 -13.06
N TYR A 183 2.10 -0.82 -13.12
CA TYR A 183 2.41 -1.73 -14.23
C TYR A 183 1.93 -3.16 -13.99
N ALA A 184 1.84 -3.93 -15.07
CA ALA A 184 1.54 -5.36 -15.03
C ALA A 184 2.61 -6.16 -14.26
N PRO A 185 2.26 -7.30 -13.62
CA PRO A 185 0.94 -7.93 -13.62
C PRO A 185 -0.05 -7.31 -12.64
N SER A 186 0.42 -6.80 -11.49
CA SER A 186 -0.41 -6.12 -10.49
C SER A 186 0.44 -5.23 -9.61
N MET A 187 -0.22 -4.29 -8.92
CA MET A 187 0.37 -3.41 -7.92
C MET A 187 -0.53 -3.38 -6.68
N VAL A 188 0.07 -3.41 -5.49
CA VAL A 188 -0.62 -3.27 -4.20
C VAL A 188 -0.14 -1.98 -3.58
N CYS A 189 -1.03 -1.00 -3.46
CA CYS A 189 -0.68 0.34 -2.99
C CYS A 189 -1.67 0.82 -1.92
N PRO A 190 -1.46 0.45 -0.63
CA PRO A 190 -2.22 1.01 0.48
C PRO A 190 -2.11 2.53 0.51
N TYR A 191 -3.24 3.23 0.70
CA TYR A 191 -3.28 4.69 0.69
C TYR A 191 -4.27 5.28 1.69
N VAL A 192 -3.99 6.53 2.09
CA VAL A 192 -4.85 7.35 2.97
C VAL A 192 -4.97 8.75 2.39
N HIS A 193 -6.21 9.22 2.24
CA HIS A 193 -6.60 10.61 2.04
C HIS A 193 -6.94 11.22 3.40
N PHE A 194 -6.37 12.38 3.73
CA PHE A 194 -6.52 12.98 5.06
C PHE A 194 -6.28 14.49 5.10
N ASP A 195 -6.83 15.12 6.13
CA ASP A 195 -6.40 16.44 6.60
C ASP A 195 -5.39 16.28 7.74
N LEU A 196 -4.40 17.18 7.83
CA LEU A 196 -3.61 17.38 9.06
C LEU A 196 -4.26 18.36 10.04
N LEU A 197 -5.26 19.13 9.55
CA LEU A 197 -6.00 20.15 10.28
C LEU A 197 -7.49 19.96 10.02
N TYR A 198 -8.13 19.16 10.87
CA TYR A 198 -9.56 18.91 10.85
C TYR A 198 -10.40 20.19 11.03
N ARG A 199 -11.33 20.42 10.11
CA ARG A 199 -12.34 21.49 10.11
C ARG A 199 -13.73 20.85 10.01
N PRO A 200 -14.55 20.79 11.08
CA PRO A 200 -15.84 20.09 11.07
C PRO A 200 -16.78 20.48 9.91
N GLU A 201 -16.69 21.71 9.42
CA GLU A 201 -17.56 22.26 8.38
C GLU A 201 -17.05 21.96 6.95
N LYS A 202 -15.83 21.43 6.79
CA LYS A 202 -15.12 21.30 5.50
C LYS A 202 -14.35 19.97 5.31
N SER A 203 -14.14 19.21 6.37
CA SER A 203 -13.41 17.93 6.35
C SER A 203 -14.31 16.73 6.02
N HIS A 204 -15.63 16.92 6.00
CA HIS A 204 -16.60 15.88 5.65
C HIS A 204 -17.15 16.10 4.24
N TRP A 205 -16.52 15.51 3.25
CA TRP A 205 -17.08 15.34 1.91
C TRP A 205 -16.79 13.94 1.40
N ASP A 206 -17.74 13.39 0.63
CA ASP A 206 -17.78 11.97 0.23
C ASP A 206 -17.80 11.83 -1.31
N PHE A 207 -17.09 12.72 -2.01
CA PHE A 207 -16.90 12.68 -3.45
C PHE A 207 -15.42 12.52 -3.80
N SER A 208 -15.12 11.82 -4.90
CA SER A 208 -13.76 11.74 -5.43
C SER A 208 -13.48 12.88 -6.38
N ILE A 209 -12.31 13.52 -6.26
CA ILE A 209 -11.82 14.46 -7.27
C ILE A 209 -11.50 13.68 -8.56
N PRO A 210 -12.13 14.01 -9.70
CA PRO A 210 -11.94 13.28 -10.95
C PRO A 210 -10.53 13.49 -11.52
N GLU A 211 -10.11 12.56 -12.37
CA GLU A 211 -8.90 12.70 -13.17
C GLU A 211 -9.02 13.90 -14.12
N GLY A 212 -7.90 14.57 -14.40
CA GLY A 212 -7.88 15.78 -15.24
C GLY A 212 -8.26 17.08 -14.51
N MET A 213 -8.77 17.04 -13.27
CA MET A 213 -9.06 18.27 -12.51
C MET A 213 -7.77 18.92 -12.00
N LEU A 214 -7.38 20.04 -12.64
CA LEU A 214 -6.22 20.86 -12.27
C LEU A 214 -6.60 22.19 -11.60
N GLU A 215 -7.85 22.63 -11.79
CA GLU A 215 -8.44 23.84 -11.22
C GLU A 215 -9.65 23.46 -10.38
N PHE A 216 -9.78 24.03 -9.16
CA PHE A 216 -10.82 23.61 -8.22
C PHE A 216 -12.13 24.39 -8.35
N GLY A 217 -12.11 25.63 -8.86
CA GLY A 217 -13.31 26.46 -9.03
C GLY A 217 -14.11 26.59 -7.72
N GLU A 218 -15.38 26.19 -7.75
CA GLU A 218 -16.28 26.20 -6.58
C GLU A 218 -15.79 25.32 -5.41
N LEU A 219 -14.89 24.36 -5.65
CA LEU A 219 -14.31 23.51 -4.61
C LEU A 219 -13.12 24.17 -3.87
N GLN A 220 -12.61 25.30 -4.35
CA GLN A 220 -11.49 26.03 -3.72
C GLN A 220 -11.67 26.26 -2.20
N PRO A 221 -12.86 26.59 -1.66
CA PRO A 221 -13.06 26.78 -0.22
C PRO A 221 -12.89 25.50 0.62
N LEU A 222 -12.91 24.32 0.00
CA LEU A 222 -12.74 23.02 0.66
C LEU A 222 -11.27 22.59 0.76
N LEU A 223 -10.36 23.23 0.00
CA LEU A 223 -8.92 22.97 0.05
C LEU A 223 -8.40 23.02 1.49
N HIS A 224 -7.59 22.04 1.88
CA HIS A 224 -6.93 21.97 3.18
C HIS A 224 -6.08 23.23 3.40
N PRO A 225 -6.16 23.89 4.59
CA PRO A 225 -5.51 25.17 4.80
C PRO A 225 -3.99 25.03 4.96
N PRO A 226 -3.19 26.06 4.62
CA PRO A 226 -1.75 26.06 4.87
C PRO A 226 -1.42 25.66 6.32
N LEU A 227 -0.34 24.90 6.48
CA LEU A 227 0.13 24.38 7.76
C LEU A 227 1.40 25.11 8.20
N GLU A 228 1.40 25.68 9.39
CA GLU A 228 2.57 26.34 10.00
C GLU A 228 3.53 25.31 10.61
N ALA A 229 4.01 24.37 9.80
CA ALA A 229 4.95 23.32 10.21
C ALA A 229 6.02 23.06 9.14
N PRO A 230 7.19 23.73 9.17
CA PRO A 230 8.25 23.58 8.16
C PRO A 230 8.66 22.12 7.90
N ALA A 231 8.75 21.30 8.94
CA ALA A 231 9.16 19.90 8.83
C ALA A 231 8.14 19.00 8.09
N LEU A 232 6.88 19.44 7.96
CA LEU A 232 5.81 18.74 7.23
C LEU A 232 5.51 19.40 5.88
N THR A 233 5.62 20.72 5.76
CA THR A 233 5.45 21.43 4.48
C THR A 233 6.62 21.20 3.51
N ALA A 234 7.80 20.85 4.03
CA ALA A 234 8.93 20.39 3.22
C ALA A 234 8.73 18.99 2.58
N LEU A 235 7.78 18.18 3.07
CA LEU A 235 7.51 16.85 2.52
C LEU A 235 6.75 16.94 1.19
N ARG A 236 7.28 16.30 0.14
CA ARG A 236 6.63 16.16 -1.18
C ARG A 236 7.26 15.02 -1.99
N GLY A 237 6.45 14.30 -2.76
CA GLY A 237 6.93 13.24 -3.66
C GLY A 237 7.33 11.99 -2.89
N ARG A 238 8.39 11.30 -3.32
CA ARG A 238 8.96 10.19 -2.53
C ARG A 238 9.54 10.73 -1.22
N ILE A 239 9.12 10.17 -0.09
CA ILE A 239 9.61 10.52 1.24
C ILE A 239 10.14 9.28 1.97
N ARG A 240 10.79 9.50 3.11
CA ARG A 240 11.32 8.46 3.97
C ARG A 240 10.85 8.66 5.40
N ALA A 241 10.30 7.61 6.00
CA ALA A 241 10.05 7.53 7.43
C ALA A 241 11.20 6.80 8.13
N HIS A 242 11.21 6.84 9.46
CA HIS A 242 12.14 6.04 10.26
C HIS A 242 12.04 4.54 9.92
N ASN A 243 10.82 4.05 9.67
CA ASN A 243 10.55 2.75 9.07
C ASN A 243 9.36 2.81 8.09
N ASN A 244 9.63 2.74 6.78
CA ASN A 244 8.58 2.75 5.74
C ASN A 244 7.62 1.55 5.83
N GLU A 245 8.10 0.36 6.23
CA GLU A 245 7.23 -0.82 6.38
C GLU A 245 6.26 -0.64 7.55
N ARG A 246 6.71 -0.04 8.66
CA ARG A 246 5.85 0.32 9.79
C ARG A 246 4.75 1.30 9.38
N VAL A 247 5.06 2.31 8.58
CA VAL A 247 4.04 3.22 8.02
C VAL A 247 3.05 2.44 7.12
N GLY A 248 3.54 1.49 6.32
CA GLY A 248 2.70 0.59 5.51
C GLY A 248 1.80 -0.34 6.34
N GLU A 249 2.21 -0.75 7.55
CA GLU A 249 1.36 -1.46 8.51
C GLU A 249 0.27 -0.55 9.08
N LEU A 250 0.64 0.66 9.51
CA LEU A 250 -0.26 1.65 10.09
C LEU A 250 -1.35 2.09 9.11
N ILE A 251 -1.01 2.29 7.83
CA ILE A 251 -2.00 2.55 6.76
C ILE A 251 -3.01 1.40 6.67
N ARG A 252 -2.58 0.15 6.79
CA ARG A 252 -3.50 -1.01 6.79
C ARG A 252 -4.28 -1.16 8.08
N GLU A 253 -3.78 -0.66 9.21
CA GLU A 253 -4.57 -0.53 10.43
C GLU A 253 -5.67 0.52 10.29
N ILE A 254 -5.40 1.64 9.64
CA ILE A 254 -6.40 2.65 9.27
C ILE A 254 -7.47 2.04 8.35
N CYS A 255 -7.06 1.34 7.28
CA CYS A 255 -8.00 0.67 6.36
C CYS A 255 -8.90 -0.35 7.07
N ARG A 256 -8.33 -1.15 7.98
CA ARG A 256 -9.08 -2.13 8.80
C ARG A 256 -10.01 -1.45 9.81
N GLU A 257 -9.66 -0.28 10.32
CA GLU A 257 -10.50 0.47 11.26
C GLU A 257 -11.68 1.14 10.55
N ALA A 258 -11.44 1.77 9.39
CA ALA A 258 -12.49 2.35 8.56
C ALA A 258 -13.56 1.30 8.18
N ALA A 259 -13.14 0.10 7.79
CA ALA A 259 -14.02 -1.00 7.43
C ALA A 259 -14.92 -1.52 8.57
N ARG A 260 -14.65 -1.17 9.84
CA ARG A 260 -15.47 -1.58 11.00
C ARG A 260 -16.70 -0.70 11.22
N ALA A 261 -16.78 0.48 10.60
CA ALA A 261 -17.86 1.45 10.78
C ALA A 261 -18.19 1.80 12.25
N HIS A 262 -17.18 1.77 13.13
CA HIS A 262 -17.37 2.01 14.56
C HIS A 262 -17.50 3.51 14.88
N PRO A 263 -18.38 3.96 15.82
CA PRO A 263 -18.55 5.38 16.15
C PRO A 263 -17.29 6.12 16.58
N TYR A 264 -16.29 5.40 17.12
CA TYR A 264 -14.99 5.96 17.51
C TYR A 264 -13.84 5.62 16.54
N ALA A 265 -14.15 5.06 15.36
CA ALA A 265 -13.13 4.71 14.36
C ALA A 265 -12.28 5.92 13.99
N GLN A 266 -12.88 7.09 13.81
CA GLN A 266 -12.15 8.32 13.48
C GLN A 266 -11.13 8.70 14.55
N LEU A 267 -11.47 8.59 15.84
CA LEU A 267 -10.55 8.88 16.94
C LEU A 267 -9.33 7.95 16.90
N ARG A 268 -9.54 6.65 16.66
CA ARG A 268 -8.44 5.68 16.52
C ARG A 268 -7.60 5.95 15.27
N MET A 269 -8.22 6.25 14.13
CA MET A 269 -7.52 6.58 12.90
C MET A 269 -6.72 7.88 13.00
N SER A 270 -7.22 8.90 13.71
CA SER A 270 -6.46 10.12 14.03
C SER A 270 -5.22 9.81 14.87
N GLY A 271 -5.31 8.91 15.86
CA GLY A 271 -4.16 8.43 16.63
C GLY A 271 -3.12 7.70 15.78
N LEU A 272 -3.56 6.81 14.89
CA LEU A 272 -2.67 6.12 13.93
C LEU A 272 -2.00 7.11 12.95
N MET A 273 -2.71 8.16 12.53
CA MET A 273 -2.13 9.23 11.71
C MET A 273 -1.07 10.05 12.48
N LEU A 274 -1.24 10.29 13.78
CA LEU A 274 -0.20 10.90 14.62
C LEU A 274 1.04 9.99 14.72
N GLU A 275 0.87 8.67 14.84
CA GLU A 275 1.99 7.71 14.81
C GLU A 275 2.73 7.73 13.47
N ILE A 276 2.00 7.75 12.35
CA ILE A 276 2.59 7.91 11.00
C ILE A 276 3.38 9.22 10.88
N VAL A 277 2.83 10.34 11.36
CA VAL A 277 3.50 11.65 11.38
C VAL A 277 4.77 11.61 12.25
N ALA A 278 4.72 10.98 13.42
CA ALA A 278 5.89 10.81 14.28
C ALA A 278 6.97 9.96 13.58
N GLU A 279 6.62 8.85 12.93
CA GLU A 279 7.59 8.02 12.20
C GLU A 279 8.25 8.76 11.02
N MET A 280 7.50 9.59 10.28
CA MET A 280 8.07 10.44 9.23
C MET A 280 9.03 11.50 9.81
N LEU A 281 8.62 12.21 10.86
CA LEU A 281 9.45 13.25 11.48
C LEU A 281 10.69 12.66 12.18
N ARG A 282 10.61 11.46 12.77
CA ARG A 282 11.78 10.73 13.29
C ARG A 282 12.76 10.33 12.19
N GLY A 283 12.26 10.02 10.99
CA GLY A 283 13.09 9.82 9.79
C GLY A 283 13.83 11.10 9.39
N GLN A 284 13.15 12.24 9.45
CA GLN A 284 13.70 13.57 9.11
C GLN A 284 14.74 14.06 10.13
N SER A 285 14.47 13.98 11.44
CA SER A 285 15.37 14.45 12.50
C SER A 285 16.71 13.71 12.54
N GLY A 286 16.80 12.52 11.93
CA GLY A 286 18.05 11.80 11.71
C GLY A 286 19.03 12.50 10.76
N ALA A 287 18.59 13.49 9.99
CA ALA A 287 19.42 14.23 9.06
C ALA A 287 20.10 15.48 9.67
N THR A 288 19.69 15.92 10.86
CA THR A 288 20.08 17.25 11.42
C THR A 288 20.76 17.21 12.78
N GLY A 289 21.16 16.03 13.30
CA GLY A 289 21.90 15.95 14.55
C GLY A 289 22.54 14.58 14.83
N GLU A 290 23.80 14.60 15.24
CA GLU A 290 24.56 13.52 15.92
C GLU A 290 24.58 12.13 15.24
N THR A 291 25.57 11.93 14.35
CA THR A 291 26.44 10.73 14.12
C THR A 291 25.86 9.29 14.04
N GLY A 292 24.56 9.07 14.24
CA GLY A 292 23.89 7.77 14.16
C GLY A 292 23.19 7.50 12.82
N ASN A 293 22.61 8.54 12.19
CA ASN A 293 21.74 8.39 11.01
C ASN A 293 22.33 8.91 9.68
N ALA A 294 23.50 9.54 9.68
CA ALA A 294 24.17 9.95 8.43
C ALA A 294 24.41 8.77 7.48
N HIS A 295 24.57 7.56 8.02
CA HIS A 295 24.73 6.35 7.22
C HIS A 295 23.40 5.75 6.75
N LEU A 296 22.22 6.17 7.23
CA LEU A 296 20.96 5.54 6.84
C LEU A 296 20.58 5.81 5.37
N PRO A 297 20.82 6.98 4.77
CA PRO A 297 20.73 7.20 3.32
C PRO A 297 21.74 6.36 2.56
N LEU A 298 23.00 6.37 3.01
CA LEU A 298 24.10 5.60 2.41
C LEU A 298 23.86 4.08 2.46
N LEU A 299 23.20 3.55 3.49
CA LEU A 299 22.81 2.14 3.61
C LEU A 299 21.70 1.76 2.62
N GLU A 300 20.83 2.70 2.24
CA GLU A 300 19.82 2.47 1.21
C GLU A 300 20.41 2.61 -0.20
N GLU A 301 21.23 3.63 -0.45
CA GLU A 301 21.99 3.78 -1.69
C GLU A 301 22.87 2.56 -1.98
N THR A 302 23.54 2.02 -0.96
CA THR A 302 24.35 0.79 -1.10
C THR A 302 23.50 -0.47 -1.24
N ALA A 303 22.30 -0.53 -0.67
CA ALA A 303 21.35 -1.61 -0.94
C ALA A 303 20.82 -1.55 -2.38
N ASP A 304 20.53 -0.35 -2.89
CA ASP A 304 20.13 -0.10 -4.28
C ASP A 304 21.26 -0.48 -5.26
N TYR A 305 22.50 -0.06 -4.97
CA TYR A 305 23.71 -0.48 -5.67
C TYR A 305 23.84 -2.00 -5.71
N LEU A 306 23.70 -2.68 -4.55
CA LEU A 306 23.71 -4.16 -4.45
C LEU A 306 22.56 -4.83 -5.23
N ARG A 307 21.40 -4.19 -5.41
CA ARG A 307 20.31 -4.72 -6.27
C ARG A 307 20.65 -4.55 -7.75
N GLN A 308 21.08 -3.36 -8.15
CA GLN A 308 21.34 -3.00 -9.55
C GLN A 308 22.53 -3.80 -10.13
N HIS A 309 23.63 -3.86 -9.38
CA HIS A 309 24.87 -4.53 -9.77
C HIS A 309 24.90 -5.99 -9.29
N CYS A 310 23.75 -6.61 -8.96
CA CYS A 310 23.72 -7.95 -8.38
C CYS A 310 24.32 -9.04 -9.30
N ALA A 311 24.39 -8.80 -10.61
CA ALA A 311 25.01 -9.72 -11.58
C ALA A 311 26.56 -9.69 -11.56
N GLU A 312 27.15 -8.64 -11.00
CA GLU A 312 28.60 -8.41 -10.93
C GLU A 312 29.20 -9.00 -9.65
N ASP A 313 30.53 -9.03 -9.56
CA ASP A 313 31.27 -9.50 -8.38
C ASP A 313 31.36 -8.42 -7.29
N VAL A 314 30.19 -7.99 -6.82
CA VAL A 314 30.09 -6.99 -5.75
C VAL A 314 30.40 -7.63 -4.40
N SER A 315 31.47 -7.16 -3.75
CA SER A 315 31.84 -7.57 -2.41
C SER A 315 31.03 -6.81 -1.34
N VAL A 316 31.01 -7.32 -0.11
CA VAL A 316 30.42 -6.57 1.03
C VAL A 316 31.31 -5.41 1.43
N GLU A 317 32.59 -5.54 1.10
CA GLU A 317 33.67 -4.63 1.41
C GLU A 317 33.55 -3.37 0.53
N SER A 318 33.36 -3.50 -0.78
CA SER A 318 33.08 -2.34 -1.66
C SER A 318 31.74 -1.67 -1.37
N ALA A 319 30.71 -2.45 -0.99
CA ALA A 319 29.45 -1.89 -0.52
C ALA A 319 29.58 -1.13 0.82
N ALA A 320 30.51 -1.53 1.70
CA ALA A 320 30.81 -0.80 2.93
C ALA A 320 31.59 0.48 2.66
N GLU A 321 32.53 0.46 1.73
CA GLU A 321 33.28 1.65 1.26
C GLU A 321 32.34 2.70 0.67
N LEU A 322 31.40 2.29 -0.20
CA LEU A 322 30.36 3.18 -0.73
C LEU A 322 29.44 3.74 0.37
N ALA A 323 29.27 3.04 1.49
CA ALA A 323 28.54 3.55 2.66
C ALA A 323 29.37 4.50 3.57
N GLY A 324 30.64 4.72 3.27
CA GLY A 324 31.59 5.42 4.15
C GLY A 324 31.79 4.70 5.50
N LEU A 325 31.72 3.36 5.50
CA LEU A 325 31.72 2.52 6.70
C LEU A 325 32.78 1.43 6.70
N SER A 326 33.28 1.06 7.88
CA SER A 326 34.04 -0.17 8.02
C SER A 326 33.14 -1.39 7.78
N PRO A 327 33.65 -2.51 7.19
CA PRO A 327 32.82 -3.68 6.88
C PRO A 327 32.04 -4.25 8.06
N SER A 328 32.60 -4.20 9.28
CA SER A 328 31.91 -4.64 10.50
C SER A 328 30.71 -3.74 10.85
N ARG A 329 30.90 -2.42 10.85
CA ARG A 329 29.84 -1.44 11.15
C ARG A 329 28.78 -1.41 10.05
N PHE A 330 29.18 -1.58 8.78
CA PHE A 330 28.26 -1.78 7.66
C PHE A 330 27.38 -3.02 7.87
N ARG A 331 27.98 -4.21 8.12
CA ARG A 331 27.21 -5.44 8.34
C ARG A 331 26.24 -5.33 9.53
N GLU A 332 26.65 -4.68 10.61
CA GLU A 332 25.80 -4.44 11.78
C GLU A 332 24.61 -3.53 11.45
N LEU A 333 24.87 -2.32 10.93
CA LEU A 333 23.83 -1.34 10.63
C LEU A 333 22.92 -1.80 9.49
N PHE A 334 23.46 -2.43 8.45
CA PHE A 334 22.70 -2.99 7.34
C PHE A 334 21.78 -4.13 7.83
N ARG A 335 22.26 -5.03 8.71
CA ARG A 335 21.41 -6.07 9.30
C ARG A 335 20.33 -5.48 10.21
N ARG A 336 20.65 -4.43 10.97
CA ARG A 336 19.68 -3.71 11.80
C ARG A 336 18.60 -3.00 10.97
N HIS A 337 18.95 -2.50 9.78
CA HIS A 337 18.04 -1.76 8.90
C HIS A 337 17.20 -2.65 7.96
N PHE A 338 17.80 -3.68 7.36
CA PHE A 338 17.15 -4.57 6.38
C PHE A 338 16.74 -5.95 6.94
N GLY A 339 16.96 -6.18 8.23
CA GLY A 339 16.67 -7.45 8.93
C GLY A 339 17.54 -8.64 8.51
N ARG A 340 18.55 -8.44 7.66
CA ARG A 340 19.38 -9.50 7.05
C ARG A 340 20.79 -9.01 6.73
N ALA A 341 21.77 -9.91 6.65
CA ALA A 341 23.13 -9.54 6.31
C ALA A 341 23.27 -9.09 4.83
N PRO A 342 24.22 -8.20 4.48
CA PRO A 342 24.44 -7.76 3.10
C PRO A 342 24.60 -8.90 2.08
N ARG A 343 25.28 -10.00 2.45
CA ARG A 343 25.43 -11.19 1.57
C ARG A 343 24.11 -11.90 1.30
N GLU A 344 23.21 -11.95 2.29
CA GLU A 344 21.88 -12.56 2.15
C GLU A 344 20.97 -11.69 1.30
N TYR A 345 21.08 -10.36 1.45
CA TYR A 345 20.40 -9.37 0.63
C TYR A 345 20.83 -9.48 -0.85
N LEU A 346 22.14 -9.50 -1.12
CA LEU A 346 22.70 -9.70 -2.46
C LEU A 346 22.26 -11.06 -3.04
N ARG A 347 22.32 -12.14 -2.26
CA ARG A 347 21.81 -13.47 -2.68
C ARG A 347 20.34 -13.39 -3.09
N GLN A 348 19.49 -12.74 -2.31
CA GLN A 348 18.07 -12.61 -2.64
C GLN A 348 17.84 -11.77 -3.90
N ALA A 349 18.59 -10.67 -4.09
CA ALA A 349 18.53 -9.87 -5.32
C ALA A 349 18.87 -10.72 -6.56
N ARG A 350 19.95 -11.53 -6.48
CA ARG A 350 20.34 -12.48 -7.54
C ARG A 350 19.25 -13.53 -7.82
N ILE A 351 18.62 -14.10 -6.79
CA ILE A 351 17.50 -15.06 -6.95
C ILE A 351 16.28 -14.39 -7.58
N MET A 352 15.91 -13.18 -7.14
CA MET A 352 14.78 -12.44 -7.70
C MET A 352 15.00 -12.08 -9.17
N ARG A 353 16.23 -11.70 -9.55
CA ARG A 353 16.61 -11.51 -10.96
C ARG A 353 16.58 -12.82 -11.76
N ALA A 354 17.00 -13.94 -11.16
CA ALA A 354 16.92 -15.26 -11.79
C ALA A 354 15.47 -15.69 -12.07
N LYS A 355 14.53 -15.44 -11.14
CA LYS A 355 13.09 -15.71 -11.32
C LYS A 355 12.53 -14.93 -12.51
N GLN A 356 12.87 -13.63 -12.63
CA GLN A 356 12.50 -12.82 -13.80
C GLN A 356 13.01 -13.42 -15.11
N LEU A 357 14.27 -13.85 -15.16
CA LEU A 357 14.87 -14.45 -16.37
C LEU A 357 14.28 -15.83 -16.71
N MET A 358 13.85 -16.63 -15.71
CA MET A 358 13.20 -17.92 -15.97
C MET A 358 11.81 -17.82 -16.58
N VAL A 359 11.05 -16.78 -16.20
CA VAL A 359 9.69 -16.55 -16.69
C VAL A 359 9.70 -15.78 -18.02
N GLY A 360 10.67 -14.86 -18.20
CA GLY A 360 10.75 -13.97 -19.35
C GLY A 360 11.75 -14.36 -20.45
N SER A 361 12.39 -15.53 -20.40
CA SER A 361 13.35 -15.95 -21.46
C SER A 361 13.61 -17.46 -21.52
N ASP A 362 13.99 -17.93 -22.70
CA ASP A 362 14.37 -19.34 -22.95
C ASP A 362 15.81 -19.70 -22.51
N LEU A 363 16.51 -18.80 -21.81
CA LEU A 363 17.89 -19.01 -21.36
C LEU A 363 18.01 -20.27 -20.50
N THR A 364 19.02 -21.09 -20.72
CA THR A 364 19.30 -22.27 -19.87
C THR A 364 19.61 -21.86 -18.42
N LEU A 365 19.41 -22.77 -17.46
CA LEU A 365 19.74 -22.49 -16.05
C LEU A 365 21.23 -22.13 -15.85
N SER A 366 22.12 -22.69 -16.68
CA SER A 366 23.55 -22.35 -16.67
C SER A 366 23.80 -20.90 -17.14
N GLN A 367 23.15 -20.47 -18.22
CA GLN A 367 23.22 -19.09 -18.70
C GLN A 367 22.61 -18.10 -17.69
N ILE A 368 21.51 -18.45 -17.02
CA ILE A 368 20.95 -17.61 -15.95
C ILE A 368 21.91 -17.50 -14.76
N ALA A 369 22.51 -18.61 -14.33
CA ALA A 369 23.47 -18.61 -13.22
C ALA A 369 24.68 -17.67 -13.48
N GLY A 370 25.18 -17.63 -14.71
CA GLY A 370 26.19 -16.66 -15.14
C GLY A 370 25.67 -15.23 -15.15
N ARG A 371 24.49 -14.97 -15.72
CA ARG A 371 23.88 -13.63 -15.83
C ARG A 371 23.39 -13.01 -14.52
N VAL A 372 23.34 -13.78 -13.43
CA VAL A 372 22.94 -13.28 -12.09
C VAL A 372 24.03 -13.49 -11.05
N GLY A 373 25.30 -13.58 -11.46
CA GLY A 373 26.44 -13.49 -10.54
C GLY A 373 26.68 -14.70 -9.64
N PHE A 374 26.16 -15.90 -9.96
CA PHE A 374 26.48 -17.13 -9.20
C PHE A 374 27.67 -17.91 -9.76
N GLY A 375 28.12 -17.59 -10.98
CA GLY A 375 29.25 -18.23 -11.66
C GLY A 375 28.99 -19.66 -12.18
N THR A 376 28.29 -20.50 -11.40
CA THR A 376 27.99 -21.90 -11.78
C THR A 376 26.52 -22.26 -11.55
N VAL A 377 26.01 -23.23 -12.32
CA VAL A 377 24.64 -23.72 -12.13
C VAL A 377 24.45 -24.44 -10.79
N HIS A 378 25.52 -24.99 -10.20
CA HIS A 378 25.48 -25.71 -8.92
C HIS A 378 25.31 -24.76 -7.73
N SER A 379 26.15 -23.71 -7.64
CA SER A 379 26.02 -22.65 -6.63
C SER A 379 24.67 -21.95 -6.74
N PHE A 380 24.23 -21.65 -7.96
CA PHE A 380 22.90 -21.10 -8.24
C PHE A 380 21.76 -22.01 -7.74
N SER A 381 21.75 -23.29 -8.14
CA SER A 381 20.65 -24.20 -7.81
C SER A 381 20.51 -24.46 -6.32
N ARG A 382 21.64 -24.51 -5.60
CA ARG A 382 21.67 -24.58 -4.15
C ARG A 382 21.06 -23.33 -3.52
N ALA A 383 21.56 -22.14 -3.88
CA ALA A 383 21.07 -20.87 -3.33
C ALA A 383 19.58 -20.63 -3.63
N PHE A 384 19.11 -21.04 -4.80
CA PHE A 384 17.69 -20.97 -5.18
C PHE A 384 16.83 -21.87 -4.31
N LYS A 385 17.22 -23.15 -4.15
CA LYS A 385 16.48 -24.10 -3.30
C LYS A 385 16.48 -23.70 -1.82
N GLU A 386 17.58 -23.14 -1.32
CA GLU A 386 17.68 -22.57 0.02
C GLU A 386 16.78 -21.33 0.22
N THR A 387 16.45 -20.58 -0.85
CA THR A 387 15.65 -19.34 -0.78
C THR A 387 14.16 -19.59 -1.06
N GLU A 388 13.83 -20.50 -1.98
CA GLU A 388 12.48 -20.71 -2.53
C GLU A 388 11.89 -22.09 -2.18
N GLY A 389 12.64 -22.97 -1.51
CA GLY A 389 12.23 -24.32 -1.10
C GLY A 389 12.21 -25.39 -2.20
N ILE A 390 12.11 -24.98 -3.47
CA ILE A 390 12.04 -25.89 -4.64
C ILE A 390 13.23 -25.69 -5.60
N ALA A 391 13.46 -26.63 -6.51
CA ALA A 391 14.56 -26.52 -7.47
C ALA A 391 14.27 -25.50 -8.60
N PRO A 392 15.30 -24.83 -9.17
CA PRO A 392 15.14 -23.91 -10.32
C PRO A 392 14.38 -24.51 -11.52
N SER A 393 14.63 -25.78 -11.83
CA SER A 393 13.99 -26.51 -12.91
C SER A 393 12.50 -26.75 -12.65
N GLU A 394 12.13 -27.01 -11.39
CA GLU A 394 10.74 -27.15 -10.96
C GLU A 394 10.02 -25.81 -11.02
N TYR A 395 10.63 -24.74 -10.49
CA TYR A 395 10.10 -23.38 -10.55
C TYR A 395 9.79 -22.93 -11.98
N ARG A 396 10.73 -23.17 -12.92
CA ARG A 396 10.51 -22.88 -14.35
C ARG A 396 9.36 -23.71 -14.94
N ARG A 397 9.30 -25.02 -14.65
CA ARG A 397 8.26 -25.91 -15.19
C ARG A 397 6.86 -25.48 -14.74
N CYS A 398 6.73 -24.89 -13.56
CA CYS A 398 5.48 -24.35 -13.03
C CYS A 398 5.15 -22.92 -13.51
N GLY A 399 5.84 -22.38 -14.53
CA GLY A 399 5.54 -21.06 -15.09
C GLY A 399 5.79 -19.88 -14.15
N GLY A 400 6.49 -20.11 -13.04
CA GLY A 400 6.70 -19.11 -11.98
C GLY A 400 5.70 -19.16 -10.82
N GLU A 401 4.67 -20.01 -10.90
CA GLU A 401 3.76 -20.28 -9.78
C GLU A 401 4.42 -21.21 -8.75
N VAL A 402 4.48 -20.76 -7.49
CA VAL A 402 5.05 -21.56 -6.39
C VAL A 402 3.96 -22.43 -5.77
N TYR A 403 4.06 -23.74 -5.98
CA TYR A 403 3.22 -24.73 -5.30
C TYR A 403 3.91 -25.23 -4.03
N THR A 404 3.47 -24.78 -2.86
CA THR A 404 3.97 -25.29 -1.58
C THR A 404 3.41 -26.68 -1.32
N ARG A 405 4.27 -27.69 -1.19
CA ARG A 405 3.85 -29.09 -1.01
C ARG A 405 3.49 -29.35 0.46
N VAL A 406 2.27 -28.99 0.86
CA VAL A 406 1.71 -29.34 2.17
C VAL A 406 1.03 -30.71 2.07
N GLU A 407 1.51 -31.68 2.86
CA GLU A 407 0.83 -32.96 3.14
C GLU A 407 0.23 -33.70 1.93
N GLY A 408 0.99 -33.78 0.83
CA GLY A 408 0.65 -34.62 -0.32
C GLY A 408 -0.52 -34.11 -1.19
N ARG A 409 -1.07 -32.92 -0.93
CA ARG A 409 -2.08 -32.29 -1.79
C ARG A 409 -1.51 -31.06 -2.49
N THR A 410 -1.74 -30.98 -3.80
CA THR A 410 -1.37 -29.81 -4.62
C THR A 410 -2.55 -28.85 -4.63
N THR A 411 -2.44 -27.73 -3.90
CA THR A 411 -3.38 -26.60 -4.01
C THR A 411 -2.67 -25.39 -4.61
N PRO A 412 -3.33 -24.61 -5.48
CA PRO A 412 -2.74 -23.39 -6.03
C PRO A 412 -2.55 -22.34 -4.92
N TYR A 413 -1.48 -21.55 -5.03
CA TYR A 413 -1.16 -20.49 -4.08
C TYR A 413 -2.07 -19.27 -4.30
N SER A 414 -3.13 -19.16 -3.50
CA SER A 414 -4.00 -17.99 -3.47
C SER A 414 -3.63 -17.03 -2.33
N ARG A 415 -3.31 -15.77 -2.67
CA ARG A 415 -3.26 -14.62 -1.75
C ARG A 415 -3.82 -13.38 -2.43
#